data_AF-A0A258DT59-F1
#
_entry.id   AF-A0A258DT59-F1
#
_cell.length_a   1.000
_cell.length_b   1.000
_cell.length_c   1.000
_cell.angle_alpha   90.00
_cell.angle_beta   90.00
_cell.angle_gamma   90.00
#
_symmetry.space_group_name_H-M   'P 1'
#
loop_
_entity.id
_entity.type
_entity.pdbx_description
1 polymer ?
#
loop_
_entity_poly.entity_id
_entity_poly.type
_entity_poly.pdbx_seq_one_letter_code
_entity_poly.pdbx_strand_id
1 'polypeptide(L)'
;MNDLLGGQITALMESLPTASGYFASKRMKPLAVSEDRRAPTLPDVPTFREAGLPEVVATNWFGFSAPAGLPPEIVKRWETEIAAALQSAQIKERFDKLGIRPGTLDAAGYTALIRAELPRWREVIKAGNIRAD
;
A
#
# COMPACT_ATOMS: atom_id res chain seq x y z
N MET A 1 11.20 4.40 10.94
CA MET A 1 11.36 3.10 11.66
C MET A 1 12.36 3.18 12.81
N ASN A 2 13.65 3.49 12.55
CA ASN A 2 14.70 3.48 13.58
C ASN A 2 14.37 4.36 14.79
N ASP A 3 13.87 5.58 14.56
CA ASP A 3 13.48 6.51 15.64
C ASP A 3 12.39 5.95 16.56
N LEU A 4 11.42 5.20 16.01
CA LEU A 4 10.38 4.55 16.80
C LEU A 4 10.98 3.42 17.65
N LEU A 5 11.84 2.60 17.05
CA LEU A 5 12.50 1.50 17.76
C LEU A 5 13.50 1.98 18.82
N GLY A 6 14.12 3.15 18.59
CA GLY A 6 15.02 3.83 19.52
C GLY A 6 14.31 4.74 20.51
N GLY A 7 12.97 4.79 20.52
CA GLY A 7 12.17 5.57 21.47
C GLY A 7 12.21 7.10 21.28
N GLN A 8 12.71 7.59 20.14
CA GLN A 8 12.75 9.02 19.83
C GLN A 8 11.37 9.55 19.41
N ILE A 9 10.55 8.70 18.80
CA ILE A 9 9.14 8.97 18.51
C ILE A 9 8.26 7.89 19.12
N THR A 10 7.03 8.24 19.50
CA THR A 10 6.09 7.35 20.19
C THR A 10 5.18 6.58 19.24
N ALA A 11 4.99 7.08 18.02
CA ALA A 11 4.14 6.49 17.00
C ALA A 11 4.66 6.80 15.59
N LEU A 12 4.31 5.93 14.64
CA LEU A 12 4.64 6.06 13.23
C LEU A 12 3.48 5.48 12.41
N MET A 13 3.08 6.17 11.34
CA MET A 13 2.27 5.56 10.29
C MET A 13 3.22 4.97 9.25
N GLU A 14 3.17 3.65 9.07
CA GLU A 14 4.12 2.91 8.24
C GLU A 14 3.41 1.85 7.41
N SER A 15 4.02 1.51 6.28
CA SER A 15 3.59 0.43 5.40
C SER A 15 3.80 -0.95 6.05
N LEU A 16 2.81 -1.85 5.90
CA LEU A 16 2.87 -3.21 6.42
C LEU A 16 4.14 -3.99 6.03
N PRO A 17 4.64 -3.92 4.78
CA PRO A 17 5.82 -4.68 4.39
C PRO A 17 7.05 -4.31 5.22
N THR A 18 7.26 -3.00 5.45
CA THR A 18 8.37 -2.47 6.25
C THR A 18 8.23 -2.81 7.73
N ALA A 19 7.00 -2.81 8.26
CA ALA A 19 6.74 -3.04 9.68
C ALA A 19 6.59 -4.53 10.07
N SER A 20 6.28 -5.40 9.12
CA SER A 20 5.93 -6.83 9.32
C SER A 20 6.91 -7.59 10.22
N GLY A 21 8.22 -7.43 9.99
CA GLY A 21 9.26 -8.09 10.79
C GLY A 21 9.32 -7.63 12.26
N TYR A 22 8.85 -6.40 12.54
CA TYR A 22 8.89 -5.82 13.88
C TYR A 22 7.68 -6.22 14.73
N PHE A 23 6.52 -6.45 14.11
CA PHE A 23 5.32 -6.98 14.78
C PHE A 23 5.56 -8.37 15.34
N ALA A 24 6.13 -9.27 14.53
CA ALA A 24 6.45 -10.64 14.97
C ALA A 24 7.43 -10.66 16.16
N SER A 25 8.38 -9.72 16.18
CA SER A 25 9.36 -9.58 17.27
C SER A 25 8.83 -8.83 18.51
N LYS A 26 7.55 -8.40 18.52
CA LYS A 26 6.93 -7.59 19.58
C LYS A 26 7.65 -6.27 19.90
N ARG A 27 8.54 -5.81 19.02
CA ARG A 27 9.24 -4.53 19.14
C ARG A 27 8.38 -3.34 18.72
N MET A 28 7.24 -3.61 18.09
CA MET A 28 6.25 -2.63 17.72
C MET A 28 4.85 -3.17 18.00
N LYS A 29 3.98 -2.29 18.48
CA LYS A 29 2.55 -2.60 18.67
C LYS A 29 1.75 -1.96 17.53
N PRO A 30 1.10 -2.74 16.65
CA PRO A 30 0.17 -2.18 15.68
C PRO A 30 -1.06 -1.64 16.40
N LEU A 31 -1.51 -0.44 16.02
CA LEU A 31 -2.63 0.25 16.67
C LEU A 31 -3.89 0.28 15.80
N ALA A 32 -3.73 0.56 14.50
CA ALA A 32 -4.80 0.53 13.52
C ALA A 32 -4.21 0.28 12.12
N VAL A 33 -5.03 -0.22 11.19
CA VAL A 33 -4.71 -0.28 9.76
C VAL A 33 -5.54 0.75 8.98
N SER A 34 -4.95 1.37 7.96
CA SER A 34 -5.58 2.41 7.13
C SER A 34 -6.36 1.88 5.93
N GLU A 35 -6.38 0.57 5.74
CA GLU A 35 -7.23 -0.04 4.72
C GLU A 35 -8.70 -0.05 5.16
N ASP A 36 -9.58 -0.25 4.18
CA ASP A 36 -11.03 -0.34 4.39
C ASP A 36 -11.47 -1.58 5.19
N ARG A 37 -10.60 -2.59 5.26
CA ARG A 37 -10.77 -3.84 6.01
C ARG A 37 -9.50 -4.21 6.76
N ARG A 38 -9.63 -5.09 7.76
CA ARG A 38 -8.49 -5.60 8.52
C ARG A 38 -7.50 -6.33 7.62
N ALA A 39 -6.21 -6.21 7.95
CA ALA A 39 -5.18 -6.97 7.27
C ALA A 39 -5.25 -8.45 7.71
N PRO A 40 -5.22 -9.43 6.78
CA PRO A 40 -5.24 -10.85 7.15
C PRO A 40 -4.09 -11.26 8.08
N THR A 41 -2.95 -10.58 7.99
CA THR A 41 -1.77 -10.80 8.84
C THR A 41 -1.90 -10.17 10.24
N LEU A 42 -2.91 -9.31 10.46
CA LEU A 42 -3.20 -8.62 11.71
C LEU A 42 -4.72 -8.61 12.00
N PRO A 43 -5.37 -9.79 12.13
CA PRO A 43 -6.82 -9.89 12.21
C PRO A 43 -7.42 -9.23 13.47
N ASP A 44 -6.62 -9.08 14.52
CA ASP A 44 -7.04 -8.46 15.79
C ASP A 44 -6.84 -6.93 15.81
N VAL A 45 -6.14 -6.37 14.81
CA VAL A 45 -5.88 -4.94 14.73
C VAL A 45 -7.05 -4.27 13.98
N PRO A 46 -7.71 -3.26 14.58
CA PRO A 46 -8.85 -2.62 13.95
C PRO A 46 -8.43 -1.78 12.74
N THR A 47 -9.38 -1.49 11.85
CA THR A 47 -9.19 -0.41 10.88
C THR A 47 -9.37 0.95 11.57
N PHE A 48 -8.88 2.04 10.97
CA PHE A 48 -9.22 3.38 11.46
C PHE A 48 -10.73 3.63 11.46
N ARG A 49 -11.47 3.06 10.49
CA ARG A 49 -12.94 3.13 10.45
C ARG A 49 -13.58 2.49 11.68
N GLU A 50 -13.13 1.30 12.08
CA GLU A 50 -13.59 0.63 13.30
C GLU A 50 -13.17 1.38 14.58
N ALA A 51 -12.07 2.12 14.52
CA ALA A 51 -11.57 2.95 15.62
C ALA A 51 -12.25 4.35 15.70
N GLY A 52 -13.32 4.59 14.93
CA GLY A 52 -14.08 5.84 14.98
C GLY A 52 -13.56 6.96 14.06
N LEU A 53 -12.64 6.64 13.14
CA LEU A 53 -12.08 7.57 12.15
C LEU A 53 -12.42 7.08 10.72
N PRO A 54 -13.70 7.14 10.31
CA PRO A 54 -14.19 6.52 9.07
C PRO A 54 -13.62 7.12 7.78
N GLU A 55 -13.12 8.36 7.84
CA GLU A 55 -12.51 9.08 6.72
C GLU A 55 -11.03 8.71 6.50
N VAL A 56 -10.39 8.06 7.48
CA VAL A 56 -8.98 7.67 7.39
C VAL A 56 -8.87 6.33 6.68
N VAL A 57 -9.14 6.36 5.38
CA VAL A 57 -8.96 5.22 4.47
C VAL A 57 -7.92 5.55 3.41
N ALA A 58 -6.75 4.94 3.56
CA ALA A 58 -5.60 5.13 2.68
C ALA A 58 -4.86 3.80 2.52
N THR A 59 -5.03 3.17 1.36
CA THR A 59 -4.29 1.97 0.99
C THR A 59 -3.04 2.38 0.24
N ASN A 60 -1.87 1.96 0.73
CA ASN A 60 -0.63 2.11 -0.01
C ASN A 60 -0.55 1.03 -1.11
N TRP A 61 -0.22 1.43 -2.34
CA TRP A 61 -0.11 0.52 -3.48
C TRP A 61 1.16 0.83 -4.29
N PHE A 62 1.63 -0.18 -5.02
CA PHE A 62 2.78 -0.09 -5.90
C PHE A 62 2.38 -0.56 -7.29
N GLY A 63 2.96 0.05 -8.32
CA GLY A 63 2.69 -0.29 -9.71
C GLY A 63 3.90 -0.06 -10.60
N PHE A 64 3.81 -0.56 -11.83
CA PHE A 64 4.82 -0.36 -12.86
C PHE A 64 4.34 0.69 -13.84
N SER A 65 5.14 1.72 -14.03
CA SER A 65 4.90 2.77 -15.03
C SER A 65 6.05 2.75 -16.03
N ALA A 66 5.74 3.12 -17.26
CA ALA A 66 6.69 3.19 -18.36
C ALA A 66 6.43 4.46 -19.19
N PRO A 67 7.36 4.91 -20.05
CA PRO A 67 7.21 6.15 -20.80
C PRO A 67 5.92 6.22 -21.63
N ALA A 68 5.36 7.42 -21.79
CA ALA A 68 4.20 7.62 -22.64
C ALA A 68 4.50 7.24 -24.11
N GLY A 69 3.51 6.69 -24.81
CA GLY A 69 3.64 6.36 -26.24
C GLY A 69 4.29 5.00 -26.54
N LEU A 70 4.46 4.13 -25.53
CA LEU A 70 4.84 2.74 -25.78
C LEU A 70 3.92 2.07 -26.80
N PRO A 71 4.47 1.29 -27.74
CA PRO A 71 3.65 0.49 -28.64
C PRO A 71 2.72 -0.46 -27.86
N PRO A 72 1.44 -0.62 -28.28
CA PRO A 72 0.45 -1.43 -27.56
C PRO A 72 0.90 -2.87 -27.26
N GLU A 73 1.68 -3.47 -28.16
CA GLU A 73 2.21 -4.82 -28.00
C GLU A 73 3.22 -4.93 -26.85
N ILE A 74 3.99 -3.87 -26.59
CA ILE A 74 4.93 -3.84 -25.45
C ILE A 74 4.15 -3.69 -24.15
N VAL A 75 3.13 -2.82 -24.12
CA VAL A 75 2.24 -2.67 -22.97
C VAL A 75 1.57 -4.01 -22.65
N LYS A 76 1.05 -4.69 -23.67
CA LYS A 76 0.40 -5.99 -23.49
C LYS A 76 1.37 -7.05 -22.97
N ARG A 77 2.60 -7.09 -23.48
CA ARG A 77 3.63 -7.99 -22.98
C ARG A 77 3.92 -7.74 -21.50
N TRP A 78 4.12 -6.48 -21.09
CA TRP A 78 4.34 -6.15 -19.68
C TRP A 78 3.19 -6.60 -18.79
N GLU A 79 1.96 -6.32 -19.20
CA GLU A 79 0.76 -6.76 -18.47
C GLU A 79 0.75 -8.29 -18.27
N THR A 80 0.99 -9.05 -19.34
CA THR A 80 1.02 -10.52 -19.28
C THR A 80 2.13 -11.04 -18.36
N GLU A 81 3.36 -10.54 -18.51
CA GLU A 81 4.50 -11.03 -17.72
C GLU A 81 4.38 -10.64 -16.25
N ILE A 82 3.91 -9.42 -15.95
CA ILE A 82 3.68 -8.97 -14.58
C ILE A 82 2.57 -9.81 -13.93
N ALA A 83 1.47 -10.05 -14.64
CA ALA A 83 0.40 -10.91 -14.14
C ALA A 83 0.89 -12.33 -13.86
N ALA A 84 1.68 -12.92 -14.77
CA ALA A 84 2.28 -14.24 -14.58
C ALA A 84 3.21 -14.28 -13.35
N ALA A 85 4.07 -13.27 -13.18
CA ALA A 85 4.96 -13.16 -12.03
C ALA A 85 4.18 -13.09 -10.71
N LEU A 86 3.12 -12.26 -10.66
CA LEU A 86 2.24 -12.14 -9.49
C LEU A 86 1.48 -13.43 -9.17
N GLN A 87 1.29 -14.33 -10.14
CA GLN A 87 0.68 -15.63 -9.94
C GLN A 87 1.66 -16.71 -9.46
N SER A 88 2.97 -16.47 -9.54
CA SER A 88 3.99 -17.43 -9.11
C SER A 88 3.92 -17.72 -7.61
N ALA A 89 4.18 -18.97 -7.23
CA ALA A 89 4.15 -19.40 -5.84
C ALA A 89 5.14 -18.61 -4.97
N GLN A 90 6.35 -18.35 -5.50
CA GLN A 90 7.39 -17.60 -4.79
C GLN A 90 6.95 -16.16 -4.45
N ILE A 91 6.32 -15.46 -5.40
CA ILE A 91 5.83 -14.09 -5.17
C ILE A 91 4.65 -14.09 -4.21
N LYS A 92 3.68 -14.99 -4.39
CA LYS A 92 2.53 -15.12 -3.48
C LYS A 92 2.98 -15.37 -2.04
N GLU A 93 3.85 -16.36 -1.83
CA GLU A 93 4.36 -16.68 -0.49
C GLU A 93 5.10 -15.49 0.13
N ARG A 94 5.92 -14.77 -0.66
CA ARG A 94 6.63 -13.60 -0.17
C ARG A 94 5.67 -12.46 0.18
N PHE A 95 4.65 -12.24 -0.63
CA PHE A 95 3.65 -11.20 -0.44
C PHE A 95 2.80 -11.48 0.80
N ASP A 96 2.35 -12.71 0.99
CA ASP A 96 1.59 -13.14 2.17
C ASP A 96 2.38 -12.88 3.46
N LYS A 97 3.68 -13.22 3.49
CA LYS A 97 4.56 -12.95 4.65
C LYS A 97 4.72 -11.46 4.96
N LEU A 98 4.61 -10.60 3.95
CA LEU A 98 4.75 -9.14 4.08
C LEU A 98 3.41 -8.42 4.22
N GLY A 99 2.28 -9.14 4.17
CA GLY A 99 0.94 -8.54 4.15
C GLY A 99 0.64 -7.75 2.88
N ILE A 100 1.27 -8.09 1.75
CA ILE A 100 1.03 -7.48 0.44
C ILE A 100 -0.05 -8.27 -0.28
N ARG A 101 -1.01 -7.57 -0.90
CA ARG A 101 -1.93 -8.20 -1.86
C ARG A 101 -1.39 -8.05 -3.28
N PRO A 102 -1.33 -9.13 -4.08
CA PRO A 102 -1.02 -9.02 -5.50
C PRO A 102 -2.00 -8.07 -6.21
N GLY A 103 -1.48 -7.20 -7.07
CA GLY A 103 -2.30 -6.35 -7.92
C GLY A 103 -3.09 -7.16 -8.95
N THR A 104 -4.28 -6.71 -9.29
CA THR A 104 -5.19 -7.38 -10.24
C THR A 104 -5.58 -6.51 -11.43
N LEU A 105 -5.11 -5.27 -11.47
CA LEU A 105 -5.43 -4.32 -12.53
C LEU A 105 -4.58 -4.59 -13.77
N ASP A 106 -5.19 -4.46 -14.94
CA ASP A 106 -4.50 -4.33 -16.22
C ASP A 106 -3.93 -2.91 -16.40
N ALA A 107 -3.28 -2.65 -17.53
CA ALA A 107 -2.66 -1.34 -17.77
C ALA A 107 -3.68 -0.18 -17.78
N ALA A 108 -4.88 -0.43 -18.32
CA ALA A 108 -5.95 0.56 -18.38
C ALA A 108 -6.55 0.85 -16.99
N GLY A 109 -6.82 -0.20 -16.21
CA GLY A 109 -7.30 -0.11 -14.84
C GLY A 109 -6.29 0.56 -13.91
N TYR A 110 -4.99 0.26 -14.06
CA TYR A 110 -3.94 0.96 -13.32
C TYR A 110 -3.89 2.45 -13.68
N THR A 111 -3.99 2.80 -14.97
CA THR A 111 -4.07 4.20 -15.40
C THR A 111 -5.31 4.90 -14.83
N ALA A 112 -6.45 4.22 -14.76
CA ALA A 112 -7.66 4.75 -14.15
C ALA A 112 -7.50 4.96 -12.64
N LEU A 113 -6.84 4.04 -11.93
CA LEU A 113 -6.50 4.20 -10.51
C LEU A 113 -5.68 5.47 -10.28
N ILE A 114 -4.60 5.68 -11.06
CA ILE A 114 -3.78 6.90 -10.95
C ILE A 114 -4.63 8.16 -11.16
N ARG A 115 -5.50 8.16 -12.18
CA ARG A 115 -6.38 9.30 -12.48
C ARG A 115 -7.38 9.59 -11.37
N ALA A 116 -7.82 8.57 -10.63
CA ALA A 116 -8.72 8.72 -9.49
C ALA A 116 -8.00 9.16 -8.21
N GLU A 117 -6.78 8.66 -7.98
CA GLU A 117 -5.99 8.98 -6.78
C GLU A 117 -5.45 10.42 -6.81
N LEU A 118 -5.04 10.93 -7.98
CA LEU A 118 -4.51 12.29 -8.14
C LEU A 118 -5.42 13.39 -7.58
N PRO A 119 -6.69 13.52 -7.98
CA PRO A 119 -7.58 14.54 -7.42
C PRO A 119 -7.86 14.30 -5.93
N ARG A 120 -8.03 13.04 -5.49
CA ARG A 120 -8.25 12.71 -4.07
C ARG A 120 -7.13 13.26 -3.19
N TRP A 121 -5.88 12.97 -3.54
CA TRP A 121 -4.72 13.43 -2.77
C TRP A 121 -4.48 14.93 -2.89
N ARG A 122 -4.80 15.55 -4.04
CA ARG A 122 -4.76 17.02 -4.16
C ARG A 122 -5.68 17.69 -3.16
N GLU A 123 -6.90 17.19 -2.98
CA GLU A 123 -7.84 17.76 -2.03
C GLU A 123 -7.38 17.56 -0.57
N VAL A 124 -6.82 16.40 -0.23
CA VAL A 124 -6.20 16.16 1.09
C VAL A 124 -5.07 17.16 1.37
N ILE A 125 -4.16 17.35 0.40
CA ILE A 125 -3.04 18.29 0.51
C ILE A 125 -3.54 19.72 0.72
N LYS A 126 -4.53 20.17 -0.07
CA LYS A 126 -5.12 21.52 0.06
C LYS A 126 -5.81 21.69 1.41
N ALA A 127 -6.66 20.75 1.80
CA ALA A 127 -7.42 20.81 3.05
C ALA A 127 -6.50 20.83 4.28
N GLY A 128 -5.39 20.08 4.24
CA GLY A 128 -4.39 20.05 5.30
C GLY A 128 -3.34 21.17 5.23
N ASN A 129 -3.38 22.06 4.22
CA ASN A 129 -2.33 23.03 3.92
C ASN A 129 -0.92 22.39 3.92
N ILE A 130 -0.81 21.19 3.36
CA ILE A 130 0.41 20.38 3.34
C ILE A 130 1.32 20.91 2.23
N ARG A 131 2.61 21.06 2.52
CA ARG A 131 3.63 21.47 1.54
C ARG A 131 4.80 20.50 1.61
N ALA A 132 5.33 20.14 0.44
CA ALA A 132 6.71 19.67 0.37
C ALA A 132 7.61 20.90 0.51
N ASP A 133 8.73 20.73 1.21
CA ASP A 133 9.80 21.70 1.34
C ASP A 133 10.52 21.99 0.02
#